data_AF-E8JPK7-F1
#
_entry.id   AF-E8JPK7-F1
#
_cell.length_a   1.000
_cell.length_b   1.000
_cell.length_c   1.000
_cell.angle_alpha   90.00
_cell.angle_beta   90.00
_cell.angle_gamma   90.00
#
_symmetry.space_group_name_H-M   'P 1'
#
loop_
_entity.id
_entity.type
_entity.pdbx_description
1 polymer ?
#
loop_
_entity_poly.entity_id
_entity_poly.type
_entity_poly.pdbx_seq_one_letter_code
_entity_poly.pdbx_strand_id
1 'polypeptide(L)'
;MSTLAESVTVSRNDYSNALLLKSQSEQHDNAIKIPVTTNDVIKVTMKRNSDTESASLAIFDEQGQELIIAETKSEVSEESYTYVENDSFVYLCAKVGNVEIFKLEVNSAEATDESQE
;
A
#
# COMPACT_ATOMS: atom_id res chain seq x y z
N MET A 1 19.58 17.17 -1.55
CA MET A 1 18.84 17.07 -2.82
C MET A 1 17.36 17.03 -2.47
N SER A 2 16.57 18.04 -2.84
CA SER A 2 15.13 18.02 -2.62
C SER A 2 14.45 17.38 -3.83
N THR A 3 13.78 16.25 -3.62
CA THR A 3 12.88 15.66 -4.59
C THR A 3 11.54 16.39 -4.52
N LEU A 4 11.11 17.01 -5.61
CA LEU A 4 9.73 17.48 -5.73
C LEU A 4 8.81 16.26 -5.79
N ALA A 5 7.90 16.14 -4.82
CA ALA A 5 6.83 15.17 -4.89
C ALA A 5 5.90 15.56 -6.05
N GLU A 6 5.85 14.71 -7.08
CA GLU A 6 4.90 14.86 -8.18
C GLU A 6 3.59 14.17 -7.79
N SER A 7 2.53 14.94 -7.60
CA SER A 7 1.21 14.41 -7.29
C SER A 7 0.35 14.35 -8.55
N VAL A 8 -0.19 13.17 -8.84
CA VAL A 8 -1.11 12.93 -9.94
C VAL A 8 -2.44 12.44 -9.36
N THR A 9 -3.50 13.20 -9.60
CA THR A 9 -4.86 12.81 -9.20
C THR A 9 -5.47 11.92 -10.28
N VAL A 10 -5.71 10.64 -9.96
CA VAL A 10 -6.39 9.68 -10.84
C VAL A 10 -7.87 9.59 -10.47
N SER A 11 -8.77 9.76 -11.44
CA SER A 11 -10.23 9.78 -11.23
C SER A 11 -10.80 8.37 -11.06
N ARG A 12 -11.93 8.24 -10.34
CA ARG A 12 -12.59 6.96 -9.99
C ARG A 12 -12.99 6.08 -11.19
N ASN A 13 -13.14 6.65 -12.38
CA ASN A 13 -13.48 5.94 -13.62
C ASN A 13 -12.27 5.63 -14.53
N ASP A 14 -11.04 5.99 -14.13
CA ASP A 14 -9.85 5.91 -15.00
C ASP A 14 -9.05 4.62 -14.82
N TYR A 15 -9.49 3.71 -13.96
CA TYR A 15 -8.84 2.43 -13.74
C TYR A 15 -9.09 1.46 -14.90
N SER A 16 -8.45 1.74 -16.04
CA SER A 16 -8.48 0.87 -17.22
C SER A 16 -7.65 -0.41 -17.00
N ASN A 17 -6.70 -0.38 -16.07
CA ASN A 17 -5.81 -1.49 -15.73
C ASN A 17 -5.58 -1.53 -14.21
N ALA A 18 -5.39 -2.73 -13.67
CA ALA A 18 -4.98 -2.97 -12.30
C ALA A 18 -3.68 -3.78 -12.26
N LEU A 19 -2.85 -3.54 -11.24
CA LEU A 19 -1.75 -4.45 -10.92
C LEU A 19 -2.31 -5.63 -10.13
N LEU A 20 -2.17 -6.84 -10.66
CA LEU A 20 -2.59 -8.05 -9.97
C LEU A 20 -1.49 -8.51 -9.00
N LEU A 21 -1.76 -8.43 -7.71
CA LEU A 21 -0.96 -9.08 -6.68
C LEU A 21 -1.51 -10.48 -6.44
N LYS A 22 -0.71 -11.50 -6.76
CA LYS A 22 -1.09 -12.89 -6.51
C LYS A 22 -0.75 -13.29 -5.09
N SER A 23 -1.66 -13.98 -4.40
CA SER A 23 -1.32 -14.60 -3.12
C SER A 23 -0.24 -15.65 -3.33
N GLN A 24 0.83 -15.59 -2.54
CA GLN A 24 1.89 -16.59 -2.56
C GLN A 24 1.94 -17.40 -1.27
N SER A 25 2.55 -18.58 -1.37
CA SER A 25 2.89 -19.44 -0.24
C SER A 25 4.26 -19.14 0.38
N GLU A 26 5.09 -18.31 -0.27
CA GLU A 26 6.45 -17.95 0.16
C GLU A 26 6.61 -16.42 0.28
N GLN A 27 7.54 -15.96 1.11
CA GLN A 27 7.68 -14.56 1.51
C GLN A 27 8.23 -13.68 0.37
N HIS A 28 7.38 -12.78 -0.15
CA HIS A 28 7.70 -11.54 -0.88
C HIS A 28 8.05 -11.57 -2.38
N ASP A 29 8.02 -12.70 -3.10
CA ASP A 29 8.34 -12.67 -4.56
C ASP A 29 7.31 -11.89 -5.40
N ASN A 30 6.10 -11.65 -4.88
CA ASN A 30 5.07 -10.78 -5.48
C ASN A 30 4.70 -9.59 -4.57
N ALA A 31 5.66 -9.04 -3.83
CA ALA A 31 5.43 -7.87 -2.98
C ALA A 31 5.71 -6.55 -3.72
N ILE A 32 4.99 -5.49 -3.32
CA ILE A 32 5.39 -4.11 -3.62
C ILE A 32 6.22 -3.62 -2.44
N LYS A 33 7.49 -3.31 -2.68
CA LYS A 33 8.37 -2.67 -1.69
C LYS A 33 8.14 -1.17 -1.69
N ILE A 34 7.85 -0.61 -0.52
CA ILE A 34 7.46 0.79 -0.35
C ILE A 34 8.42 1.45 0.65
N PRO A 35 9.18 2.49 0.26
CA PRO A 35 9.93 3.30 1.23
C PRO A 35 8.95 4.10 2.09
N VAL A 36 9.20 4.14 3.40
CA VAL A 36 8.35 4.86 4.35
C VAL A 36 9.19 5.59 5.39
N THR A 37 8.66 6.71 5.85
CA THR A 37 9.12 7.44 7.04
C THR A 37 8.08 7.40 8.15
N THR A 38 8.49 7.65 9.38
CA THR A 38 7.57 7.68 10.52
C THR A 38 6.42 8.66 10.25
N ASN A 39 5.18 8.22 10.50
CA ASN A 39 3.91 8.91 10.22
C ASN A 39 3.49 9.00 8.75
N ASP A 40 4.18 8.35 7.82
CA ASP A 40 3.67 8.19 6.47
C ASP A 40 2.30 7.50 6.48
N VAL A 41 1.38 7.98 5.64
CA VAL A 41 0.08 7.35 5.42
C VAL A 41 0.08 6.65 4.08
N ILE A 42 0.09 5.32 4.13
CA ILE A 42 -0.07 4.45 2.96
C ILE A 42 -1.56 4.32 2.66
N LYS A 43 -1.97 4.70 1.45
CA LYS A 43 -3.34 4.52 0.94
C LYS A 43 -3.33 3.59 -0.25
N VAL A 44 -4.24 2.62 -0.22
CA VAL A 44 -4.36 1.61 -1.27
C VAL A 44 -5.80 1.59 -1.76
N THR A 45 -6.00 1.85 -3.05
CA THR A 45 -7.28 1.60 -3.72
C THR A 45 -7.21 0.22 -4.36
N MET A 46 -8.08 -0.68 -3.94
CA MET A 46 -8.03 -2.09 -4.33
C MET A 46 -9.39 -2.76 -4.37
N LYS A 47 -9.44 -3.96 -4.94
CA LYS A 47 -10.53 -4.92 -4.73
C LYS A 47 -10.01 -6.35 -4.81
N ARG A 48 -10.82 -7.30 -4.36
CA ARG A 48 -10.62 -8.73 -4.58
C ARG A 48 -10.72 -9.05 -6.07
N ASN A 49 -9.75 -9.79 -6.61
CA ASN A 49 -9.84 -10.30 -7.97
C ASN A 49 -11.08 -11.20 -8.13
N SER A 50 -11.72 -11.19 -9.31
CA SER A 50 -12.97 -11.93 -9.54
C SER A 50 -12.82 -13.44 -9.44
N ASP A 51 -11.60 -13.95 -9.64
CA ASP A 51 -11.32 -15.40 -9.70
C ASP A 51 -11.04 -15.98 -8.31
N THR A 52 -11.15 -15.18 -7.24
CA THR A 52 -10.98 -15.61 -5.85
C THR A 52 -12.23 -15.39 -5.01
N GLU A 53 -12.54 -16.34 -4.13
CA GLU A 53 -13.70 -16.28 -3.23
C GLU A 53 -13.48 -15.38 -2.01
N SER A 54 -12.23 -15.19 -1.61
CA SER A 54 -11.81 -14.26 -0.57
C SER A 54 -10.43 -13.74 -0.92
N ALA A 55 -10.12 -12.52 -0.51
CA ALA A 55 -8.75 -12.07 -0.51
C ALA A 55 -8.45 -11.06 0.59
N SER A 56 -7.18 -10.98 0.99
CA SER A 56 -6.66 -10.02 1.94
C SER A 56 -5.33 -9.45 1.48
N LEU A 57 -5.12 -8.17 1.80
CA LEU A 57 -3.86 -7.48 1.59
C LEU A 57 -3.21 -7.25 2.96
N ALA A 58 -1.92 -7.56 3.06
CA ALA A 58 -1.16 -7.37 4.29
C ALA A 58 0.07 -6.51 4.03
N ILE A 59 0.46 -5.74 5.03
CA ILE A 59 1.70 -4.98 5.07
C ILE A 59 2.63 -5.69 6.04
N PHE A 60 3.84 -5.98 5.57
CA PHE A 60 4.91 -6.55 6.39
C PHE A 60 6.03 -5.53 6.57
N ASP A 61 6.70 -5.56 7.71
CA ASP A 61 7.97 -4.85 7.89
C ASP A 61 9.11 -5.54 7.11
N GLU A 62 10.32 -4.98 7.21
CA GLU A 62 11.50 -5.52 6.54
C GLU A 62 12.00 -6.86 7.11
N GLN A 63 11.61 -7.20 8.34
CA GLN A 63 11.90 -8.48 8.98
C GLN A 63 10.85 -9.55 8.63
N GLY A 64 9.79 -9.19 7.89
CA GLY A 64 8.71 -10.07 7.51
C GLY A 64 7.64 -10.24 8.59
N GLN A 65 7.60 -9.38 9.61
CA GLN A 65 6.52 -9.32 10.59
C GLN A 65 5.31 -8.63 9.97
N GLU A 66 4.12 -9.21 10.18
CA GLU A 66 2.87 -8.57 9.75
C GLU A 66 2.54 -7.37 10.64
N LEU A 67 2.37 -6.21 10.01
CA LEU A 67 1.97 -4.97 10.67
C LEU A 67 0.46 -4.78 10.66
N ILE A 68 -0.16 -5.05 9.51
CA ILE A 68 -1.62 -4.95 9.33
C ILE A 68 -2.09 -5.89 8.23
N ILE A 69 -3.34 -6.32 8.34
CA ILE A 69 -4.08 -7.07 7.34
C ILE A 69 -5.44 -6.42 7.11
N ALA A 70 -5.85 -6.29 5.85
CA ALA A 70 -7.15 -5.79 5.45
C ALA A 70 -7.83 -6.80 4.52
N GLU A 71 -9.09 -7.14 4.82
CA GLU A 71 -9.91 -7.91 3.90
C GLU A 71 -10.30 -7.06 2.69
N THR A 72 -10.27 -7.67 1.52
CA THR A 72 -10.62 -6.99 0.26
C THR A 72 -12.05 -7.34 -0.15
N LYS A 73 -12.77 -6.33 -0.65
CA LYS A 73 -14.17 -6.47 -1.09
C LYS A 73 -14.23 -6.74 -2.59
N SER A 74 -15.36 -7.23 -3.09
CA SER A 74 -15.60 -7.39 -4.53
C SER A 74 -15.70 -6.04 -5.27
N GLU A 75 -16.06 -4.99 -4.56
CA GLU A 75 -16.10 -3.61 -5.05
C GLU A 75 -14.80 -2.89 -4.71
N VAL A 76 -14.47 -1.86 -5.50
CA VAL A 76 -13.28 -1.02 -5.25
C VAL A 76 -13.46 -0.24 -3.95
N SER A 77 -12.53 -0.41 -3.02
CA SER A 77 -12.44 0.36 -1.79
C SER A 77 -11.05 0.95 -1.60
N GLU A 78 -10.97 2.01 -0.79
CA GLU A 78 -9.71 2.60 -0.33
C GLU A 78 -9.48 2.16 1.11
N GLU A 79 -8.29 1.65 1.39
CA GLU A 79 -7.81 1.34 2.74
C GLU A 79 -6.60 2.21 3.05
N SER A 80 -6.45 2.61 4.32
CA SER A 80 -5.35 3.48 4.78
C SER A 80 -4.66 2.92 6.00
N TYR A 81 -3.34 3.03 6.04
CA TYR A 81 -2.50 2.64 7.18
C TYR A 81 -1.46 3.73 7.46
N THR A 82 -1.39 4.17 8.72
CA THR A 82 -0.35 5.08 9.19
C THR A 82 0.83 4.26 9.71
N TYR A 83 2.00 4.45 9.12
CA TYR A 83 3.23 3.82 9.57
C TYR A 83 3.76 4.55 10.81
N VAL A 84 4.08 3.80 11.87
CA VAL A 84 4.41 4.35 13.19
C VAL A 84 5.83 4.01 13.65
N GLU A 85 6.57 3.22 12.87
CA GLU A 85 7.93 2.83 13.19
C GLU A 85 8.94 3.76 12.50
N ASN A 86 10.24 3.44 12.61
CA ASN A 86 11.32 4.27 12.06
C ASN A 86 11.43 4.12 10.55
N ASP A 87 12.03 5.12 9.89
CA ASP A 87 12.32 5.12 8.46
C ASP A 87 12.91 3.78 7.98
N SER A 88 12.21 3.16 7.03
CA SER A 88 12.52 1.81 6.54
C SER A 88 11.78 1.52 5.23
N PHE A 89 11.51 0.24 4.97
CA PHE A 89 10.66 -0.23 3.91
C PHE A 89 9.59 -1.15 4.48
N VAL A 90 8.41 -1.11 3.86
CA VAL A 90 7.37 -2.11 4.06
C VAL A 90 7.08 -2.86 2.77
N TYR A 91 6.48 -4.04 2.91
CA TYR A 91 6.15 -4.93 1.81
C TYR A 91 4.64 -5.15 1.76
N LEU A 92 4.00 -4.65 0.71
CA LEU A 92 2.58 -4.83 0.47
C LEU A 92 2.36 -6.14 -0.31
N CYS A 93 1.64 -7.08 0.29
CA CYS A 93 1.48 -8.43 -0.24
C CYS A 93 0.00 -8.87 -0.23
N ALA A 94 -0.44 -9.58 -1.26
CA ALA A 94 -1.68 -10.35 -1.18
C ALA A 94 -1.44 -11.59 -0.31
N LYS A 95 -2.13 -11.72 0.82
CA LYS A 95 -1.91 -12.80 1.80
C LYS A 95 -2.85 -13.97 1.58
N VAL A 96 -4.13 -13.69 1.37
CA VAL A 96 -5.14 -14.68 0.96
C VAL A 96 -5.68 -14.23 -0.37
N GLY A 97 -5.81 -15.13 -1.35
CA GLY A 97 -6.36 -14.83 -2.67
C GLY A 97 -5.66 -13.69 -3.43
N ASN A 98 -6.06 -13.47 -4.68
CA ASN A 98 -5.45 -12.43 -5.50
C ASN A 98 -6.16 -11.08 -5.26
N VAL A 99 -5.38 -10.01 -5.25
CA VAL A 99 -5.84 -8.63 -5.04
C VAL A 99 -5.48 -7.79 -6.26
N GLU A 100 -6.42 -6.96 -6.71
CA GLU A 100 -6.21 -5.99 -7.78
C GLU A 100 -5.95 -4.62 -7.16
N ILE A 101 -4.77 -4.06 -7.42
CA ILE A 101 -4.36 -2.73 -6.96
C ILE A 101 -4.57 -1.74 -8.10
N PHE A 102 -5.36 -0.71 -7.83
CA PHE A 102 -5.70 0.36 -8.77
C PHE A 102 -4.90 1.62 -8.52
N LYS A 103 -4.59 1.89 -7.25
CA LYS A 103 -3.82 3.05 -6.82
C LYS A 103 -3.07 2.74 -5.54
N LEU A 104 -1.84 3.22 -5.44
CA LEU A 104 -1.02 3.18 -4.24
C LEU A 104 -0.43 4.58 -4.04
N GLU A 105 -0.65 5.16 -2.87
CA GLU A 105 -0.14 6.47 -2.50
C GLU A 105 0.56 6.37 -1.14
N VAL A 106 1.69 7.05 -1.01
CA VAL A 106 2.38 7.25 0.26
C VAL A 106 2.43 8.74 0.51
N ASN A 107 1.68 9.20 1.49
CA ASN A 107 1.65 10.60 1.87
C ASN A 107 2.53 10.77 3.09
N SER A 108 3.67 11.44 2.94
CA SER A 108 4.52 11.76 4.07
C SER A 108 3.84 12.78 4.99
N ALA A 109 4.02 12.62 6.29
CA ALA A 109 3.68 13.68 7.22
C ALA A 109 4.50 14.92 6.84
N GLU A 110 3.85 16.10 6.78
CA GLU A 110 4.59 17.35 6.58
C GLU A 110 5.68 17.43 7.66
N ALA A 111 6.93 17.58 7.25
CA ALA A 111 7.97 17.92 8.19
C ALA A 111 7.57 19.26 8.81
N THR A 112 7.22 19.27 10.09
CA THR A 112 7.12 20.53 10.84
C THR A 112 8.52 21.14 10.81
N ASP A 113 8.75 22.08 9.90
CA ASP A 113 9.96 22.87 9.87
C ASP A 113 9.93 23.80 11.09
N GLU A 114 10.49 23.34 12.21
CA GLU A 114 10.63 24.13 13.44
C GLU A 114 11.73 25.22 13.32
N SER A 115 12.16 25.56 12.10
CA SER A 115 13.19 26.58 11.85
C SER A 115 12.58 27.95 11.56
N GLN A 116 11.83 28.51 12.51
CA GLN A 116 11.59 29.96 12.58
C GLN A 116 11.97 30.48 13.97
N GLU A 117 13.28 30.70 14.18
CA GLU A 117 13.81 31.62 15.18
C GLU A 117 14.21 32.95 14.53
#